data_AF-A0A7V5JFX6-F1
#
_entry.id   AF-A0A7V5JFX6-F1
#
_cell.length_a   1.000
_cell.length_b   1.000
_cell.length_c   1.000
_cell.angle_alpha   90.00
_cell.angle_beta   90.00
_cell.angle_gamma   90.00
#
_symmetry.space_group_name_H-M   'P 1'
#
loop_
_entity.id
_entity.type
_entity.pdbx_description
1 polymer ?
#
loop_
_entity_poly.entity_id
_entity_poly.type
_entity_poly.pdbx_seq_one_letter_code
_entity_poly.pdbx_strand_id
1 'polypeptide(L)'
;MPPGASLARRLGALLYDALLLFGVLFAANLLLVPFIGSADPSRPHPLLTLYDLSVVYLFYAWFWVHGGQTLGMKTWKLRLIADDGRPVGWGRATLRFLAAGVSLAAFGLGWLWVLLDRDCLAWHDRLSGTRVIRTS
;
A
#
# COMPACT_ATOMS: atom_id res chain seq x y z
N MET A 1 0.98 23.82 -10.58
CA MET A 1 0.60 22.50 -10.02
C MET A 1 1.84 21.91 -9.36
N PRO A 2 1.77 21.35 -8.13
CA PRO A 2 2.95 20.75 -7.52
C PRO A 2 3.42 19.54 -8.36
N PRO A 3 4.73 19.40 -8.63
CA PRO A 3 5.24 18.31 -9.44
C PRO A 3 4.94 16.95 -8.78
N GLY A 4 4.51 15.99 -9.59
CA GLY A 4 4.34 14.60 -9.17
C GLY A 4 5.62 14.09 -8.52
N ALA A 5 5.49 13.33 -7.42
CA ALA A 5 6.65 12.80 -6.73
C ALA A 5 7.45 11.85 -7.64
N SER A 6 8.76 12.05 -7.72
CA SER A 6 9.65 11.20 -8.51
C SER A 6 9.58 9.73 -8.07
N LEU A 7 9.69 8.82 -9.04
CA LEU A 7 9.60 7.39 -8.82
C LEU A 7 10.54 6.90 -7.71
N ALA A 8 11.78 7.39 -7.66
CA ALA A 8 12.76 7.01 -6.65
C ALA A 8 12.27 7.28 -5.21
N ARG A 9 11.54 8.39 -4.98
CA ARG A 9 10.97 8.69 -3.65
C ARG A 9 9.81 7.78 -3.31
N ARG A 10 8.99 7.42 -4.30
CA ARG A 10 7.90 6.45 -4.11
C ARG A 10 8.47 5.08 -3.78
N LEU A 11 9.47 4.61 -4.52
CA LEU A 11 10.18 3.36 -4.25
C LEU A 11 10.86 3.36 -2.88
N GLY A 12 11.50 4.48 -2.51
CA GLY A 12 12.09 4.64 -1.18
C GLY A 12 11.06 4.57 -0.06
N ALA A 13 9.89 5.21 -0.23
CA ALA A 13 8.79 5.12 0.73
C ALA A 13 8.25 3.70 0.85
N LEU A 14 8.09 3.00 -0.29
CA LEU A 14 7.63 1.63 -0.35
C LEU A 14 8.62 0.65 0.28
N LEU A 15 9.92 0.84 0.07
CA LEU A 15 10.95 0.03 0.72
C LEU A 15 10.89 0.20 2.24
N TYR A 16 10.70 1.44 2.70
CA TYR A 16 10.56 1.75 4.12
C TYR A 16 9.31 1.12 4.72
N ASP A 17 8.17 1.26 4.06
CA ASP A 17 6.92 0.64 4.48
C ASP A 17 6.97 -0.88 4.41
N ALA A 18 7.70 -1.47 3.46
CA ALA A 18 7.92 -2.91 3.36
C ALA A 18 8.71 -3.46 4.55
N LEU A 19 9.73 -2.74 5.03
CA LEU A 19 10.48 -3.12 6.22
C LEU A 19 9.59 -3.08 7.48
N LEU A 20 8.78 -2.03 7.62
CA LEU A 20 7.83 -1.92 8.74
C LEU A 20 6.78 -3.02 8.69
N LEU A 21 6.19 -3.24 7.51
CA LEU A 21 5.17 -4.27 7.31
C LEU A 21 5.73 -5.67 7.52
N PHE A 22 6.97 -5.93 7.12
CA PHE A 22 7.66 -7.18 7.42
C PHE A 22 7.74 -7.41 8.94
N GLY A 23 8.13 -6.41 9.72
CA GLY A 23 8.16 -6.50 11.18
C GLY A 23 6.78 -6.76 11.79
N VAL A 24 5.74 -6.09 11.28
CA VAL A 24 4.35 -6.28 11.72
C VAL A 24 3.85 -7.69 11.40
N LEU A 25 4.04 -8.17 10.17
CA LEU A 25 3.63 -9.51 9.75
C LEU A 25 4.41 -10.59 10.49
N PHE A 26 5.71 -10.39 10.71
CA PHE A 26 6.54 -11.30 11.50
C PHE A 26 6.01 -11.43 12.93
N ALA A 27 5.76 -10.31 13.62
CA ALA A 27 5.20 -10.33 14.96
C ALA A 27 3.80 -10.96 15.00
N ALA A 28 2.95 -10.63 14.03
CA ALA A 28 1.60 -11.18 13.87
C ALA A 28 1.62 -12.70 13.73
N ASN A 29 2.48 -13.23 12.85
CA ASN A 29 2.62 -14.66 12.61
C ASN A 29 3.29 -15.39 13.77
N LEU A 30 4.28 -14.78 14.43
CA LEU A 30 4.91 -15.35 15.63
C LEU A 30 3.89 -15.62 16.74
N LEU A 31 2.87 -14.77 16.87
CA LEU A 31 1.79 -14.95 17.83
C LEU A 31 0.76 -15.97 17.37
N LEU A 32 0.40 -16.00 16.09
CA LEU A 32 -0.77 -16.75 15.59
C LEU A 32 -0.45 -18.19 15.18
N VAL A 33 0.71 -18.43 14.57
CA VAL A 33 1.12 -19.74 14.03
C VAL A 33 1.11 -20.87 15.09
N PRO A 34 1.54 -20.65 16.36
CA PRO A 34 1.47 -21.69 17.39
C PRO A 34 0.05 -22.23 17.66
N PHE A 35 -0.99 -21.44 17.38
CA PHE A 35 -2.38 -21.82 17.61
C PHE A 35 -3.05 -22.47 16.40
N ILE A 36 -2.69 -22.04 15.18
CA ILE A 36 -3.34 -22.50 13.94
C ILE A 36 -2.65 -23.73 13.35
N GLY A 37 -1.34 -23.87 13.58
CA GLY A 37 -0.56 -24.98 13.04
C GLY A 37 -0.25 -24.81 11.55
N SER A 38 1.05 -24.83 11.24
CA SER A 38 1.69 -24.62 9.93
C SER A 38 1.83 -23.17 9.46
N ALA A 39 3.08 -22.74 9.30
CA ALA A 39 3.51 -21.57 8.53
C ALA A 39 4.27 -22.02 7.27
N ASP A 40 3.92 -23.18 6.73
CA ASP A 40 4.61 -23.78 5.58
C ASP A 40 4.32 -22.93 4.33
N PRO A 41 5.33 -22.26 3.76
CA PRO A 41 5.15 -21.42 2.58
C PRO A 41 4.71 -22.23 1.35
N SER A 42 4.99 -23.54 1.31
CA SER A 42 4.62 -24.42 0.21
C SER A 42 3.16 -24.86 0.24
N ARG A 43 2.48 -24.69 1.39
CA ARG A 43 1.07 -25.03 1.60
C ARG A 43 0.38 -23.92 2.39
N PRO A 44 0.11 -22.77 1.76
CA PRO A 44 -0.49 -21.64 2.44
C PRO A 44 -1.86 -22.02 3.01
N HIS A 45 -2.01 -21.87 4.32
CA HIS A 45 -3.28 -22.11 4.99
C HIS A 45 -4.25 -20.94 4.69
N PRO A 46 -5.47 -21.20 4.18
CA PRO A 46 -6.37 -20.14 3.71
C PRO A 46 -6.72 -19.12 4.81
N LEU A 47 -6.86 -19.56 6.06
CA LEU A 47 -7.08 -18.65 7.19
C LEU A 47 -5.88 -17.74 7.48
N LEU A 48 -4.64 -18.25 7.37
CA LEU A 48 -3.44 -17.44 7.58
C LEU A 48 -3.26 -16.45 6.42
N THR A 49 -3.54 -16.88 5.19
CA THR A 49 -3.54 -15.98 4.03
C THR A 49 -4.55 -14.85 4.18
N LEU A 50 -5.80 -15.15 4.58
CA LEU A 50 -6.82 -14.13 4.78
C LEU A 50 -6.46 -13.19 5.95
N TYR A 51 -5.86 -13.75 7.00
CA TYR A 51 -5.35 -12.98 8.14
C TYR A 51 -4.24 -12.01 7.71
N ASP A 52 -3.19 -12.48 7.03
CA ASP A 52 -2.09 -11.65 6.57
C ASP A 52 -2.57 -10.55 5.62
N LEU A 53 -3.46 -10.89 4.67
CA LEU A 53 -4.08 -9.92 3.78
C LEU A 53 -4.85 -8.84 4.55
N SER A 54 -5.57 -9.23 5.61
CA SER A 54 -6.29 -8.31 6.47
C SER A 54 -5.34 -7.40 7.26
N VAL A 55 -4.23 -7.94 7.77
CA VAL A 55 -3.19 -7.15 8.46
C VAL A 55 -2.57 -6.12 7.51
N VAL A 56 -2.21 -6.53 6.29
CA VAL A 56 -1.66 -5.62 5.28
C VAL A 56 -2.67 -4.53 4.89
N TYR A 57 -3.92 -4.92 4.65
CA TYR A 57 -4.99 -3.98 4.33
C TYR A 57 -5.18 -2.96 5.46
N LEU A 58 -5.33 -3.42 6.70
CA LEU A 58 -5.53 -2.56 7.85
C LEU A 58 -4.35 -1.63 8.08
N PHE A 59 -3.12 -2.12 7.95
CA PHE A 59 -1.91 -1.29 8.05
C PHE A 59 -1.99 -0.10 7.09
N TYR A 60 -2.13 -0.35 5.79
CA TYR A 60 -2.15 0.73 4.80
C TYR A 60 -3.40 1.60 4.88
N ALA A 61 -4.59 0.99 4.96
CA ALA A 61 -5.86 1.72 4.99
C ALA A 61 -5.95 2.64 6.20
N TRP A 62 -5.49 2.19 7.37
CA TRP A 62 -5.47 3.01 8.58
C TRP A 62 -4.64 4.29 8.39
N PHE A 63 -3.40 4.15 7.89
CA PHE A 63 -2.52 5.30 7.64
C PHE A 63 -3.07 6.26 6.59
N TRP A 64 -3.68 5.74 5.53
CA TRP A 64 -4.29 6.55 4.49
C TRP A 64 -5.51 7.32 4.99
N VAL A 65 -6.35 6.69 5.81
CA VAL A 65 -7.58 7.33 6.31
C VAL A 65 -7.29 8.37 7.39
N HIS A 66 -6.38 8.09 8.32
CA HIS A 66 -6.16 8.96 9.48
C HIS A 66 -5.15 10.09 9.21
N GLY A 67 -4.27 9.94 8.22
CA GLY A 67 -3.24 10.95 7.96
C GLY A 67 -2.88 11.14 6.49
N GLY A 68 -3.47 10.36 5.57
CA GLY A 68 -3.08 10.36 4.15
C GLY A 68 -1.60 9.99 3.93
N GLN A 69 -0.90 9.45 4.94
CA GLN A 69 0.55 9.25 4.90
C GLN A 69 0.92 8.04 5.76
N THR A 70 1.57 7.06 5.13
CA THR A 70 2.34 6.02 5.85
C THR A 70 3.63 6.61 6.42
N LEU A 71 4.32 5.85 7.27
CA LEU A 71 5.62 6.28 7.80
C LEU A 71 6.64 6.50 6.68
N GLY A 72 6.75 5.58 5.72
CA GLY A 72 7.60 5.74 4.55
C GLY A 72 7.23 6.99 3.74
N MET A 73 5.94 7.23 3.52
CA MET A 73 5.48 8.45 2.87
C MET A 73 5.90 9.72 3.63
N LYS A 74 5.82 9.73 4.96
CA LYS A 74 6.28 10.88 5.77
C LYS A 74 7.77 11.13 5.58
N THR A 75 8.60 10.08 5.65
CA THR A 75 10.06 10.17 5.46
C THR A 75 10.44 10.78 4.11
N TRP A 76 9.69 10.45 3.07
CA TRP A 76 9.93 10.92 1.71
C TRP A 76 9.09 12.14 1.30
N LYS A 77 8.41 12.78 2.28
CA LYS A 77 7.55 13.96 2.09
C LYS A 77 6.46 13.75 1.04
N LEU A 78 5.83 12.58 1.06
CA LEU A 78 4.72 12.17 0.19
C LEU A 78 3.42 12.21 0.96
N ARG A 79 2.34 12.68 0.35
CA ARG A 79 0.99 12.63 0.92
C ARG A 79 -0.02 12.16 -0.11
N LEU A 80 -0.84 11.20 0.30
CA LEU A 80 -2.01 10.76 -0.42
C LEU A 80 -3.16 11.72 -0.15
N ILE A 81 -3.71 12.29 -1.22
CA ILE A 81 -4.91 13.11 -1.19
C ILE A 81 -5.91 12.57 -2.20
N ALA A 82 -7.20 12.80 -1.96
CA ALA A 82 -8.20 12.57 -3.00
C ALA A 82 -8.18 13.70 -4.04
N ASP A 83 -8.71 13.43 -5.23
CA ASP A 83 -8.77 14.38 -6.35
C ASP A 83 -9.62 15.63 -6.02
N ASP A 84 -10.58 15.50 -5.11
CA ASP A 84 -11.38 16.59 -4.56
C ASP A 84 -10.68 17.37 -3.43
N GLY A 85 -9.41 17.06 -3.15
CA GLY A 85 -8.60 17.68 -2.09
C GLY A 85 -9.00 17.26 -0.66
N ARG A 86 -9.96 16.35 -0.51
CA ARG A 86 -10.42 15.86 0.79
C ARG A 86 -9.52 14.74 1.33
N PRO A 87 -9.53 14.47 2.65
CA PRO A 87 -8.91 13.28 3.21
C PRO A 87 -9.50 12.00 2.59
N VAL A 88 -8.68 10.96 2.49
CA VAL A 88 -9.09 9.67 1.93
C VAL A 88 -9.98 8.96 2.93
N GLY A 89 -11.23 8.66 2.56
CA GLY A 89 -12.12 7.82 3.38
C GLY A 89 -11.86 6.33 3.18
N TRP A 90 -12.42 5.49 4.06
CA TRP A 90 -12.28 4.03 4.01
C TRP A 90 -12.63 3.44 2.65
N GLY A 91 -13.73 3.85 2.01
CA GLY A 91 -14.12 3.32 0.69
C GLY A 91 -13.06 3.56 -0.40
N ARG A 92 -12.45 4.75 -0.42
CA ARG A 92 -11.36 5.08 -1.37
C ARG A 92 -10.08 4.31 -1.04
N ALA A 93 -9.78 4.13 0.25
CA ALA A 93 -8.65 3.30 0.69
C ALA A 93 -8.82 1.82 0.32
N THR A 94 -10.02 1.25 0.45
CA THR A 94 -10.34 -0.11 0.00
C THR A 94 -10.21 -0.27 -1.50
N LEU A 95 -10.78 0.65 -2.28
CA LEU A 95 -10.68 0.61 -3.74
C LEU A 95 -9.22 0.70 -4.20
N ARG A 96 -8.43 1.57 -3.57
CA ARG A 96 -6.99 1.69 -3.80
C ARG A 96 -6.25 0.39 -3.49
N PHE A 97 -6.57 -0.27 -2.37
CA PHE A 97 -5.95 -1.53 -1.97
C PHE A 97 -6.29 -2.68 -2.95
N LEU A 98 -7.56 -2.83 -3.31
CA LEU A 98 -8.00 -3.85 -4.26
C LEU A 98 -7.38 -3.63 -5.64
N ALA A 99 -7.35 -2.39 -6.13
CA ALA A 99 -6.73 -2.05 -7.40
C ALA A 99 -5.20 -2.30 -7.39
N ALA A 100 -4.54 -2.08 -6.24
CA ALA A 100 -3.14 -2.43 -6.07
C ALA A 100 -2.92 -3.96 -6.09
N GLY A 101 -3.82 -4.73 -5.48
CA GLY A 101 -3.82 -6.20 -5.53
C GLY A 101 -4.01 -6.74 -6.95
N VAL A 102 -4.95 -6.20 -7.72
CA VAL A 102 -5.17 -6.55 -9.14
C VAL A 102 -3.93 -6.23 -9.99
N SER A 103 -3.31 -5.07 -9.76
CA SER A 103 -2.06 -4.66 -10.41
C SER A 103 -0.90 -5.61 -10.12
N LEU A 104 -0.80 -6.11 -8.88
CA LEU A 104 0.20 -7.09 -8.47
C LEU A 104 -0.08 -8.47 -9.09
N ALA A 105 -1.34 -8.90 -9.10
CA ALA A 105 -1.79 -10.16 -9.73
C ALA A 105 -1.54 -10.17 -11.25
N ALA A 106 -1.60 -9.02 -11.89
CA ALA A 106 -1.16 -8.83 -13.27
C ALA A 106 0.39 -8.75 -13.40
N PHE A 107 1.15 -9.57 -12.67
CA PHE A 107 2.63 -9.59 -12.66
C PHE A 107 3.29 -8.23 -12.32
N GLY A 108 2.64 -7.38 -11.54
CA GLY A 108 3.15 -6.04 -11.25
C GLY A 108 3.16 -5.11 -12.47
N LEU A 109 2.46 -5.45 -13.57
CA LEU A 109 2.37 -4.60 -14.76
C LEU A 109 1.76 -3.23 -14.46
N GLY A 110 0.84 -3.11 -13.49
CA GLY A 110 0.31 -1.79 -13.10
C GLY A 110 1.25 -0.99 -12.19
N TRP A 111 2.30 -1.60 -11.64
CA TRP A 111 3.44 -0.91 -11.01
C TRP A 111 4.48 -0.49 -12.05
N LEU A 112 4.72 -1.32 -13.06
CA LEU A 112 5.51 -0.97 -14.25
C LEU A 112 4.85 0.13 -15.09
N TRP A 113 3.52 0.25 -15.07
CA TRP A 113 2.81 1.35 -15.74
C TRP A 113 3.13 2.73 -15.12
N VAL A 114 3.50 2.80 -13.83
CA VAL A 114 3.99 4.04 -13.18
C VAL A 114 5.32 4.51 -13.78
N LEU A 115 6.13 3.59 -14.33
CA LEU A 115 7.37 3.92 -15.06
C LEU A 115 7.10 4.45 -16.48
N LEU A 116 5.95 4.13 -17.07
CA LEU A 116 5.59 4.50 -18.45
C LEU A 116 4.65 5.72 -18.53
N ASP A 117 3.90 6.00 -17.47
CA ASP A 117 2.92 7.09 -17.43
C ASP A 117 3.55 8.43 -16.95
N ARG A 118 3.44 9.48 -17.79
CA ARG A 118 4.01 10.82 -17.56
C ARG A 118 3.45 11.53 -16.31
N ASP A 119 2.33 11.05 -15.76
CA ASP A 119 1.70 11.60 -14.55
C ASP A 119 2.09 10.87 -13.24
N CYS A 120 2.91 9.82 -13.30
CA CYS A 120 3.29 8.98 -12.15
C CYS A 120 2.07 8.44 -11.36
N LEU A 121 0.97 8.13 -12.05
CA LEU A 121 -0.25 7.57 -11.48
C LEU A 121 -0.28 6.06 -11.75
N ALA A 122 -0.34 5.25 -10.69
CA ALA A 122 -0.61 3.83 -10.87
C ALA A 122 -2.07 3.62 -11.27
N TRP A 123 -2.41 2.49 -11.89
CA TRP A 123 -3.82 2.16 -12.19
C TRP A 123 -4.71 2.21 -10.95
N HIS A 124 -4.13 1.92 -9.77
CA HIS A 124 -4.81 2.06 -8.50
C HIS A 124 -5.03 3.52 -8.06
N ASP A 125 -4.12 4.44 -8.38
CA ASP A 125 -4.27 5.89 -8.10
C ASP A 125 -5.43 6.47 -8.94
N ARG A 126 -5.49 6.10 -10.23
CA ARG A 126 -6.48 6.58 -11.21
C ARG A 126 -7.88 6.02 -10.95
N LEU A 127 -7.98 4.75 -10.56
CA LEU A 127 -9.26 4.11 -10.23
C LEU A 127 -9.80 4.56 -8.87
N SER A 128 -8.95 4.87 -7.88
CA SER A 128 -9.41 5.34 -6.57
C SER A 128 -9.66 6.85 -6.50
N GLY A 129 -9.37 7.60 -7.56
CA GLY A 129 -9.46 9.06 -7.57
C GLY A 129 -8.56 9.70 -6.51
N THR A 130 -7.36 9.14 -6.32
CA THR A 130 -6.39 9.62 -5.33
C THR A 130 -5.04 9.84 -5.96
N ARG A 131 -4.32 10.86 -5.51
CA ARG A 131 -2.99 11.21 -6.00
C ARG A 131 -2.00 11.35 -4.86
N VAL A 132 -0.76 10.94 -5.12
CA VAL A 132 0.35 11.16 -4.18
C VAL A 132 1.06 12.45 -4.57
N ILE A 133 0.92 13.47 -3.72
CA ILE A 133 1.56 14.77 -3.85
C ILE A 133 2.81 14.84 -2.98
N ARG A 134 3.74 15.72 -3.35
CA ARG A 134 4.87 16.09 -2.50
C ARG A 134 4.45 17.20 -1.54
N THR A 135 4.70 17.02 -0.25
CA THR A 135 4.60 18.08 0.76
C THR A 135 5.97 18.79 0.88
N SER A 136 6.01 20.12 0.92
CA SER A 136 7.25 20.90 1.07
C SER A 136 7.81 20.82 2.47
#